data_AF-I7M9R3-F1
#
_entry.id   AF-I7M9R3-F1
#
_cell.length_a   1.000
_cell.length_b   1.000
_cell.length_c   1.000
_cell.angle_alpha   90.00
_cell.angle_beta   90.00
_cell.angle_gamma   90.00
#
_symmetry.space_group_name_H-M   'P 1'
#
loop_
_entity.id
_entity.type
_entity.pdbx_description
1 polymer ?
#
loop_
_entity_poly.entity_id
_entity_poly.type
_entity_poly.pdbx_seq_one_letter_code
_entity_poly.pdbx_strand_id
1 'polypeptide(L)'
;MRSVNIIILGLLLASLLSLVVVEAKKKNPQDKRPTHIEPELYCNSCQAIVREVLKKIGESRKESDIADALSNICSQRNYAEYEFPPPDMVKGCHAFISGWDELIEKKMVNRASNADIENDICLKRTRACLGVDPSSSSRKVQENPGFVKINDKEVPISADGQININGADL
;
A
#
# COMPACT_ATOMS: atom_id res chain seq x y z
N MET A 1 -40.97 -44.61 -25.06
CA MET A 1 -39.84 -43.83 -25.64
C MET A 1 -40.11 -42.32 -25.79
N ARG A 2 -41.33 -41.80 -25.60
CA ARG A 2 -41.60 -40.34 -25.67
C ARG A 2 -41.29 -39.60 -24.35
N SER A 3 -41.39 -40.27 -23.22
CA SER A 3 -41.21 -39.68 -21.88
C SER A 3 -39.75 -39.43 -21.49
N VAL A 4 -38.79 -40.12 -22.12
CA VAL A 4 -37.36 -40.00 -21.82
C VAL A 4 -36.77 -38.69 -22.36
N ASN A 5 -37.24 -38.24 -23.52
CA ASN A 5 -36.79 -36.98 -24.13
C ASN A 5 -37.25 -35.72 -23.37
N ILE A 6 -38.39 -35.78 -22.68
CA ILE A 6 -38.90 -34.65 -21.88
C ILE A 6 -38.07 -34.46 -20.61
N ILE A 7 -37.62 -35.56 -19.99
CA ILE A 7 -36.79 -35.52 -18.78
C ILE A 7 -35.39 -34.96 -19.10
N ILE A 8 -34.82 -35.33 -20.25
CA ILE A 8 -33.51 -34.82 -20.70
C ILE A 8 -33.59 -33.31 -21.03
N LEU A 9 -34.68 -32.84 -21.63
CA LEU A 9 -34.89 -31.41 -21.93
C LEU A 9 -35.07 -30.58 -20.65
N GLY A 10 -35.72 -31.13 -19.62
CA GLY A 10 -35.90 -30.48 -18.31
C GLY A 10 -34.60 -30.36 -17.50
N LEU A 11 -33.71 -31.35 -17.57
CA LEU A 11 -32.42 -31.32 -16.89
C LEU A 11 -31.42 -30.33 -17.53
N LEU A 12 -31.48 -30.14 -18.85
CA LEU A 12 -30.63 -29.16 -19.54
C LEU A 12 -31.01 -27.71 -19.20
N LEU A 13 -32.31 -27.42 -19.04
CA LEU A 13 -32.80 -26.09 -18.63
C LEU A 13 -32.48 -25.73 -17.18
N ALA A 14 -32.34 -26.72 -16.29
CA ALA A 14 -31.98 -26.48 -14.89
C ALA A 14 -30.50 -26.09 -14.69
N SER A 15 -29.63 -26.34 -15.68
CA SER A 15 -28.18 -26.07 -15.57
C SER A 15 -27.78 -24.61 -15.89
N LEU A 16 -28.69 -23.80 -16.45
CA LEU A 16 -28.40 -22.40 -16.85
C LEU A 16 -28.67 -21.36 -15.75
N LEU A 17 -28.98 -21.78 -14.52
CA LEU A 17 -29.23 -20.90 -13.36
C LEU A 17 -27.96 -20.61 -12.53
N SER A 18 -26.78 -20.63 -13.14
CA SER A 18 -25.52 -20.25 -12.49
C SER A 18 -25.10 -18.84 -12.90
N LEU A 19 -25.70 -17.79 -12.34
CA LEU A 19 -25.30 -16.37 -12.47
C LEU A 19 -26.10 -15.61 -11.39
N VAL A 20 -25.59 -14.82 -10.45
CA VAL A 20 -24.27 -14.27 -10.15
C VAL A 20 -24.29 -14.12 -8.63
N VAL A 21 -23.34 -14.73 -7.90
CA VAL A 21 -23.14 -14.34 -6.50
C VAL A 21 -22.44 -12.99 -6.54
N VAL A 22 -23.21 -11.90 -6.49
CA VAL A 22 -22.67 -10.57 -6.21
C VAL A 22 -22.21 -10.62 -4.75
N GLU A 23 -20.92 -10.87 -4.54
CA GLU A 23 -20.31 -10.68 -3.22
C GLU A 23 -20.39 -9.18 -2.90
N ALA A 24 -21.47 -8.78 -2.23
CA ALA A 24 -21.55 -7.48 -1.61
C ALA A 24 -20.41 -7.41 -0.59
N LYS A 25 -19.32 -6.72 -0.94
CA LYS A 25 -18.20 -6.44 -0.03
C LYS A 25 -18.80 -5.81 1.24
N LYS A 26 -18.94 -6.60 2.30
CA LYS A 26 -19.49 -6.16 3.58
C LYS A 26 -18.64 -5.00 4.07
N LYS A 27 -19.21 -3.80 4.10
CA LYS A 27 -18.51 -2.57 4.49
C LYS A 27 -17.97 -2.79 5.91
N ASN A 28 -16.64 -2.83 6.03
CA ASN A 28 -16.00 -3.08 7.32
C ASN A 28 -16.19 -1.83 8.21
N PRO A 29 -16.72 -1.96 9.43
CA PRO A 29 -16.93 -0.81 10.32
C PRO A 29 -15.63 -0.09 10.72
N GLN A 30 -14.45 -0.64 10.42
CA GLN A 30 -13.14 -0.02 10.67
C GLN A 30 -12.55 0.72 9.45
N ASP A 31 -13.21 0.69 8.29
CA ASP A 31 -12.74 1.46 7.12
C ASP A 31 -13.11 2.94 7.30
N LYS A 32 -12.11 3.76 7.68
CA LYS A 32 -12.25 5.21 7.85
C LYS A 32 -12.05 5.99 6.54
N ARG A 33 -11.90 5.34 5.38
CA ARG A 33 -11.75 6.02 4.10
C ARG A 33 -13.03 6.77 3.73
N PRO A 34 -12.97 8.09 3.51
CA PRO A 34 -14.12 8.83 3.01
C PRO A 34 -14.52 8.37 1.60
N THR A 35 -15.82 8.36 1.31
CA THR A 35 -16.35 7.84 0.02
C THR A 35 -15.93 8.65 -1.20
N HIS A 36 -15.45 9.87 -1.02
CA HIS A 36 -15.00 10.78 -2.09
C HIS A 36 -13.48 10.73 -2.34
N ILE A 37 -12.79 9.79 -1.68
CA ILE A 37 -11.36 9.54 -1.85
C ILE A 37 -11.20 8.18 -2.50
N GLU A 38 -10.56 8.17 -3.67
CA GLU A 38 -10.29 6.94 -4.40
C GLU A 38 -9.42 5.98 -3.57
N PRO A 39 -9.65 4.66 -3.65
CA PRO A 39 -8.88 3.65 -2.94
C PRO A 39 -7.37 3.79 -3.11
N GLU A 40 -6.92 3.99 -4.35
CA GLU A 40 -5.51 4.10 -4.75
C GLU A 40 -4.87 5.33 -4.13
N LEU A 41 -5.58 6.48 -4.14
CA LEU A 41 -5.11 7.72 -3.54
C LEU A 41 -5.00 7.59 -2.02
N TYR A 42 -5.97 6.94 -1.37
CA TYR A 42 -5.95 6.73 0.09
C TYR A 42 -4.79 5.82 0.52
N CYS A 43 -4.56 4.73 -0.22
CA CYS A 43 -3.42 3.84 -0.01
C CYS A 43 -2.08 4.56 -0.20
N ASN A 44 -1.90 5.23 -1.33
CA ASN A 44 -0.68 5.98 -1.62
C ASN A 44 -0.42 7.08 -0.59
N SER A 45 -1.46 7.75 -0.12
CA SER A 45 -1.35 8.76 0.93
C SER A 45 -0.88 8.17 2.27
N CYS A 46 -1.40 7.00 2.66
CA CYS A 46 -0.91 6.29 3.85
C CYS A 46 0.59 5.99 3.75
N GLN A 47 1.00 5.38 2.64
CA GLN A 47 2.41 5.01 2.43
C GLN A 47 3.31 6.26 2.41
N ALA A 48 2.85 7.32 1.74
CA ALA A 48 3.57 8.59 1.69
C ALA A 48 3.75 9.23 3.05
N ILE A 49 2.70 9.27 3.87
CA ILE A 49 2.78 9.79 5.24
C ILE A 49 3.83 9.01 6.03
N VAL A 50 3.77 7.67 6.01
CA VAL A 50 4.73 6.84 6.75
C VAL A 50 6.17 7.12 6.30
N ARG A 51 6.42 7.14 4.99
CA ARG A 51 7.75 7.39 4.42
C ARG A 51 8.27 8.78 4.75
N GLU A 52 7.44 9.80 4.62
CA GLU A 52 7.84 11.19 4.94
C GLU A 52 8.07 11.39 6.44
N VAL A 53 7.31 10.72 7.31
CA VAL A 53 7.57 10.74 8.77
C VAL A 53 8.92 10.09 9.05
N LEU A 54 9.18 8.89 8.52
CA LEU A 54 10.46 8.20 8.68
C LEU A 54 11.63 9.02 8.14
N LYS A 55 11.48 9.67 7.00
CA LYS A 55 12.48 10.57 6.43
C LYS A 55 12.80 11.75 7.35
N LYS A 56 11.81 12.30 8.06
CA LYS A 56 11.98 13.43 8.98
C LYS A 56 12.62 13.00 10.31
N ILE A 57 12.23 11.84 10.87
CA ILE A 57 12.67 11.40 12.20
C ILE A 57 13.89 10.47 12.19
N GLY A 58 14.22 9.88 11.03
CA GLY A 58 15.23 8.83 10.90
C GLY A 58 14.92 7.63 11.80
N GLU A 59 15.83 7.36 12.74
CA GLU A 59 15.68 6.28 13.72
C GLU A 59 15.03 6.76 15.04
N SER A 60 14.71 8.05 15.19
CA SER A 60 14.12 8.55 16.43
C SER A 60 12.75 7.94 16.72
N ARG A 61 12.54 7.55 17.97
CA ARG A 61 11.26 7.05 18.51
C ARG A 61 10.67 7.96 19.58
N LYS A 62 11.24 9.17 19.75
CA LYS A 62 10.71 10.14 20.71
C LYS A 62 9.36 10.64 20.21
N GLU A 63 8.39 10.65 21.10
CA GLU A 63 7.02 11.13 20.83
C GLU A 63 7.04 12.55 20.27
N SER A 64 7.83 13.46 20.87
CA SER A 64 8.00 14.83 20.39
C SER A 64 8.45 14.92 18.93
N ASP A 65 9.46 14.14 18.55
CA ASP A 65 10.02 14.18 17.19
C ASP A 65 8.99 13.66 16.17
N ILE A 66 8.18 12.68 16.56
CA ILE A 66 7.13 12.09 15.74
C ILE A 66 5.96 13.06 15.60
N ALA A 67 5.50 13.67 16.69
CA ALA A 67 4.45 14.69 16.69
C ALA A 67 4.86 15.89 15.82
N ASP A 68 6.10 16.36 15.96
CA ASP A 68 6.66 17.42 15.13
C ASP A 68 6.69 17.03 13.64
N ALA A 69 7.10 15.81 13.32
CA ALA A 69 7.09 15.31 11.95
C ALA A 69 5.67 15.23 11.35
N LEU A 70 4.68 14.84 12.15
CA LEU A 70 3.28 14.76 11.75
C LEU A 70 2.63 16.14 11.54
N SER A 71 3.01 17.15 12.34
CA SER A 71 2.39 18.49 12.32
C SER A 71 2.29 19.14 10.94
N ASN A 72 3.28 18.90 10.08
CA ASN A 72 3.39 19.47 8.74
C ASN A 72 3.50 18.41 7.64
N ILE A 73 3.03 17.19 7.93
CA ILE A 73 3.18 16.06 7.02
C ILE A 73 2.34 16.27 5.75
N CYS A 74 1.16 16.88 5.84
CA CYS A 74 0.31 17.17 4.68
C CYS A 74 0.74 18.40 3.86
N SER A 75 1.96 18.90 4.02
CA SER A 75 2.47 19.98 3.17
C SER A 75 2.76 19.48 1.75
N GLN A 76 2.29 20.20 0.74
CA GLN A 76 2.43 19.85 -0.68
C GLN A 76 3.89 19.54 -1.09
N ARG A 77 4.86 20.24 -0.49
CA ARG A 77 6.31 20.04 -0.75
C ARG A 77 6.81 18.64 -0.41
N ASN A 78 6.13 17.93 0.50
CA ASN A 78 6.51 16.57 0.87
C ASN A 78 6.09 15.55 -0.21
N TYR A 79 5.26 15.94 -1.20
CA TYR A 79 4.62 15.01 -2.13
C TYR A 79 5.02 15.16 -3.60
N ALA A 80 6.09 15.91 -3.90
CA ALA A 80 6.51 16.19 -5.27
C ALA A 80 6.94 14.93 -6.07
N GLU A 81 7.39 13.88 -5.38
CA GLU A 81 7.96 12.65 -5.98
C GLU A 81 7.00 11.44 -5.88
N TYR A 82 5.72 11.68 -5.60
CA TYR A 82 4.71 10.62 -5.48
C TYR A 82 3.88 10.51 -6.75
N GLU A 83 3.18 9.39 -6.89
CA GLU A 83 2.45 9.02 -8.11
C GLU A 83 1.30 9.97 -8.43
N PHE A 84 0.55 10.40 -7.42
CA PHE A 84 -0.53 11.36 -7.60
C PHE A 84 -0.01 12.80 -7.55
N PRO A 85 -0.65 13.73 -8.28
CA PRO A 85 -0.32 15.15 -8.21
C PRO A 85 -0.28 15.66 -6.77
N PRO A 86 0.64 16.57 -6.41
CA PRO A 86 0.77 17.02 -5.03
C PRO A 86 -0.52 17.57 -4.39
N PRO A 87 -1.41 18.30 -5.10
CA PRO A 87 -2.71 18.69 -4.54
C PRO A 87 -3.60 17.50 -4.13
N ASP A 88 -3.60 16.43 -4.93
CA ASP A 88 -4.37 15.21 -4.64
C ASP A 88 -3.77 14.45 -3.47
N MET A 89 -2.44 14.35 -3.40
CA MET A 89 -1.75 13.75 -2.25
C MET A 89 -2.03 14.51 -0.95
N VAL A 90 -2.13 15.84 -0.99
CA VAL A 90 -2.54 16.64 0.19
C VAL A 90 -3.98 16.30 0.60
N LYS A 91 -4.90 16.19 -0.36
CA LYS A 91 -6.29 15.79 -0.10
C LYS A 91 -6.36 14.41 0.55
N GLY A 92 -5.65 13.43 -0.02
CA GLY A 92 -5.57 12.08 0.53
C GLY A 92 -4.87 12.03 1.89
N CYS A 93 -3.84 12.87 2.11
CA CYS A 93 -3.16 12.99 3.38
C CYS A 93 -4.11 13.44 4.50
N HIS A 94 -4.85 14.54 4.27
CA HIS A 94 -5.83 15.02 5.25
C HIS A 94 -6.94 14.00 5.51
N ALA A 95 -7.42 13.32 4.46
CA ALA A 95 -8.40 12.26 4.59
C ALA A 95 -7.89 11.07 5.43
N PHE A 96 -6.60 10.74 5.34
CA PHE A 96 -6.00 9.67 6.12
C PHE A 96 -5.74 10.11 7.57
N ILE A 97 -5.03 11.23 7.75
CA ILE A 97 -4.54 11.65 9.06
C ILE A 97 -5.67 11.99 10.04
N SER A 98 -6.79 12.54 9.54
CA SER A 98 -7.97 12.88 10.34
C SER A 98 -8.61 11.69 11.07
N GLY A 99 -8.34 10.46 10.63
CA GLY A 99 -8.84 9.24 11.27
C GLY A 99 -7.78 8.37 11.94
N TRP A 100 -6.50 8.61 11.71
CA TRP A 100 -5.43 7.65 12.02
C TRP A 100 -4.17 8.25 12.64
N ASP A 101 -4.11 9.57 12.88
CA ASP A 101 -2.98 10.25 13.51
C ASP A 101 -2.49 9.58 14.80
N GLU A 102 -3.37 9.36 15.77
CA GLU A 102 -3.04 8.72 17.05
C GLU A 102 -2.45 7.31 16.84
N LEU A 103 -3.01 6.56 15.88
CA LEU A 103 -2.51 5.22 15.57
C LEU A 103 -1.12 5.28 14.96
N ILE A 104 -0.88 6.21 14.03
CA ILE A 104 0.42 6.38 13.38
C ILE A 104 1.46 6.76 14.43
N GLU A 105 1.19 7.77 15.25
CA GLU A 105 2.10 8.22 16.30
C GLU A 105 2.46 7.08 17.24
N LYS A 106 1.46 6.40 17.79
CA LYS A 106 1.66 5.23 18.67
C LYS A 106 2.47 4.13 17.99
N LYS A 107 2.24 3.88 16.71
CA LYS A 107 2.97 2.85 15.95
C LYS A 107 4.40 3.27 15.66
N MET A 108 4.63 4.53 15.35
CA MET A 108 5.96 5.07 15.13
C MET A 108 6.79 5.03 16.42
N VAL A 109 6.23 5.41 17.57
CA VAL A 109 6.93 5.33 18.87
C VAL A 109 7.33 3.89 19.19
N ASN A 110 6.41 2.94 19.00
CA ASN A 110 6.59 1.55 19.42
C ASN A 110 7.20 0.63 18.34
N ARG A 111 7.66 1.17 17.21
CA ARG A 111 8.18 0.37 16.09
C ARG A 111 9.48 -0.33 16.48
N ALA A 112 9.60 -1.62 16.17
CA ALA A 112 10.86 -2.36 16.34
C ALA A 112 11.90 -1.94 15.28
N SER A 113 11.47 -1.64 14.06
CA SER A 113 12.31 -1.21 12.94
C SER A 113 11.53 -0.30 11.98
N ASN A 114 12.25 0.36 11.08
CA ASN A 114 11.67 1.16 10.00
C ASN A 114 11.16 0.32 8.82
N ALA A 115 11.65 -0.92 8.65
CA ALA A 115 11.41 -1.72 7.46
C ALA A 115 9.93 -2.15 7.28
N ASP A 116 9.27 -2.53 8.37
CA ASP A 116 7.94 -3.14 8.32
C ASP A 116 6.80 -2.19 8.70
N ILE A 117 7.12 -0.98 9.16
CA ILE A 117 6.14 -0.10 9.80
C ILE A 117 5.09 0.41 8.80
N GLU A 118 5.47 0.62 7.54
CA GLU A 118 4.53 0.97 6.47
C GLU A 118 3.51 -0.14 6.23
N ASN A 119 3.97 -1.38 6.12
CA ASN A 119 3.08 -2.52 5.91
C ASN A 119 2.20 -2.79 7.15
N ASP A 120 2.73 -2.66 8.37
CA ASP A 120 1.89 -2.75 9.57
C ASP A 120 0.80 -1.68 9.54
N ILE A 121 1.15 -0.42 9.31
CA ILE A 121 0.17 0.69 9.32
C ILE A 121 -0.82 0.56 8.16
N CYS A 122 -0.35 0.57 6.91
CA CYS A 122 -1.19 0.76 5.72
C CYS A 122 -1.96 -0.49 5.29
N LEU A 123 -1.41 -1.68 5.47
CA LEU A 123 -2.08 -2.94 5.09
C LEU A 123 -2.82 -3.57 6.26
N LYS A 124 -2.17 -3.66 7.43
CA LYS A 124 -2.71 -4.46 8.55
C LYS A 124 -3.63 -3.66 9.45
N ARG A 125 -3.22 -2.47 9.90
CA ARG A 125 -3.93 -1.71 10.94
C ARG A 125 -5.03 -0.82 10.39
N THR A 126 -4.72 0.01 9.40
CA THR A 126 -5.70 0.93 8.81
C THR A 126 -6.42 0.31 7.63
N ARG A 127 -5.81 -0.70 7.01
CA ARG A 127 -6.30 -1.35 5.78
C ARG A 127 -6.51 -0.34 4.64
N ALA A 128 -5.78 0.77 4.64
CA ALA A 128 -5.85 1.81 3.61
C ALA A 128 -5.62 1.27 2.20
N CYS A 129 -4.78 0.23 2.10
CA CYS A 129 -4.43 -0.43 0.84
C CYS A 129 -5.28 -1.67 0.53
N LEU A 130 -6.36 -1.92 1.27
CA LEU A 130 -7.22 -3.06 1.00
C LEU A 130 -7.94 -2.91 -0.34
N GLY A 131 -7.72 -3.89 -1.22
CA GLY A 131 -8.37 -3.95 -2.53
C GLY A 131 -7.75 -3.01 -3.57
N VAL A 132 -6.58 -2.44 -3.27
CA VAL A 132 -5.74 -1.72 -4.23
C VAL A 132 -4.73 -2.71 -4.81
N ASP A 133 -4.47 -2.61 -6.11
CA ASP A 133 -3.46 -3.44 -6.78
C ASP A 133 -2.05 -3.00 -6.30
N PRO A 134 -1.22 -3.90 -5.75
CA PRO A 134 0.15 -3.57 -5.35
C PRO A 134 1.02 -3.02 -6.50
N SER A 135 0.66 -3.30 -7.75
CA SER A 135 1.35 -2.80 -8.93
C SER A 135 0.97 -1.37 -9.31
N SER A 136 -0.12 -0.83 -8.76
CA SER A 136 -0.57 0.55 -8.98
C SER A 136 -0.05 1.54 -7.93
N SER A 137 0.87 1.12 -7.07
CA SER A 137 1.68 2.03 -6.24
C SER A 137 3.02 2.20 -6.92
N SER A 138 3.05 2.95 -8.01
CA SER A 138 4.22 3.16 -8.86
C SER A 138 5.16 4.19 -8.24
N ARG A 139 5.59 3.98 -6.99
CA ARG A 139 6.99 4.31 -6.72
C ARG A 139 7.75 3.14 -7.29
N LYS A 140 8.73 3.39 -8.17
CA LYS A 140 9.82 2.45 -8.46
C LYS A 140 10.09 1.74 -7.14
N VAL A 141 9.73 0.46 -7.04
CA VAL A 141 10.15 -0.34 -5.91
C VAL A 141 11.63 -0.06 -5.85
N GLN A 142 12.09 0.61 -4.80
CA GLN A 142 13.50 0.56 -4.49
C GLN A 142 13.65 -0.90 -4.09
N GLU A 143 13.88 -1.74 -5.10
CA GLU A 143 14.38 -3.08 -4.95
C GLU A 143 15.55 -2.89 -3.99
N ASN A 144 15.41 -3.49 -2.82
CA ASN A 144 16.42 -3.63 -1.78
C ASN A 144 17.74 -2.92 -2.14
N PRO A 145 18.11 -1.77 -1.54
CA PRO A 145 19.35 -1.06 -1.91
C PRO A 145 20.63 -1.88 -1.64
N GLY A 146 20.49 -3.13 -1.17
CA GLY A 146 21.56 -4.07 -1.02
C GLY A 146 21.93 -4.84 -2.29
N PHE A 147 21.07 -4.98 -3.32
CA PHE A 147 21.36 -5.87 -4.47
C PHE A 147 20.75 -5.39 -5.81
N VAL A 148 21.48 -5.59 -6.91
CA VAL A 148 21.01 -5.39 -8.31
C VAL A 148 21.11 -6.72 -9.05
N LYS A 149 20.13 -7.04 -9.90
CA LYS A 149 20.20 -8.22 -10.77
C LYS A 149 20.95 -7.91 -12.07
N ILE A 150 22.02 -8.66 -12.34
CA ILE A 150 22.76 -8.65 -13.60
C ILE A 150 22.77 -10.09 -14.12
N ASN A 151 22.17 -10.34 -15.28
CA ASN A 151 22.07 -11.69 -15.89
C ASN A 151 21.51 -12.74 -14.90
N ASP A 152 20.38 -12.45 -14.26
CA ASP A 152 19.73 -13.29 -13.24
C ASP A 152 20.55 -13.58 -11.97
N LYS A 153 21.70 -12.90 -11.80
CA LYS A 153 22.54 -12.99 -10.60
C LYS A 153 22.39 -11.72 -9.75
N GLU A 154 22.14 -11.91 -8.45
CA GLU A 154 22.09 -10.80 -7.48
C GLU A 154 23.51 -10.35 -7.13
N VAL A 155 23.81 -9.07 -7.35
CA VAL A 155 25.11 -8.44 -7.08
C VAL A 155 24.92 -7.37 -5.99
N PRO A 156 25.68 -7.42 -4.88
CA PRO A 156 25.51 -6.46 -3.81
C PRO A 156 25.97 -5.05 -4.19
N ILE A 157 25.25 -4.03 -3.74
CA ILE A 157 25.65 -2.62 -3.88
C ILE A 157 26.59 -2.27 -2.73
N SER A 158 27.78 -1.78 -3.05
CA SER A 158 28.76 -1.36 -2.06
C SER A 158 28.29 -0.07 -1.35
N ALA A 159 28.78 0.17 -0.13
CA ALA A 159 28.35 1.32 0.70
C ALA A 159 28.66 2.70 0.07
N ASP A 160 29.51 2.75 -0.95
CA ASP A 160 29.85 3.93 -1.74
C ASP A 160 29.02 4.08 -3.02
N GLY A 161 28.03 3.21 -3.24
CA GLY A 161 27.17 3.23 -4.42
C GLY A 161 27.79 2.59 -5.67
N GLN A 162 28.95 1.93 -5.56
CA GLN A 162 29.59 1.25 -6.68
C GLN A 162 29.18 -0.23 -6.79
N ILE A 163 29.01 -0.69 -8.03
CA ILE A 163 28.76 -2.08 -8.38
C ILE A 163 30.09 -2.67 -8.89
N ASN A 164 30.66 -3.63 -8.17
CA ASN A 164 31.87 -4.33 -8.61
C ASN A 164 31.50 -5.53 -9.48
N ILE A 165 31.64 -5.39 -10.81
CA ILE A 165 31.35 -6.44 -11.78
C ILE A 165 32.55 -7.36 -12.10
N ASN A 166 33.69 -7.21 -11.40
CA ASN A 166 34.93 -7.93 -11.73
C ASN A 166 35.01 -9.37 -11.19
N GLY A 167 33.89 -10.08 -11.08
CA GLY A 167 33.85 -11.45 -10.57
C GLY A 167 32.71 -12.32 -11.12
N ALA A 168 32.00 -11.85 -12.14
CA ALA A 168 31.18 -12.72 -12.97
C ALA A 168 32.03 -13.09 -14.19
N ASP A 169 32.63 -14.28 -14.16
CA ASP A 169 33.11 -14.91 -15.39
C ASP A 169 31.97 -14.88 -16.41
N LEU A 170 32.25 -14.30 -17.58
CA LEU A 170 31.41 -14.35 -18.77
C LEU A 170 31.29 -15.79 -19.28
#